data_AF-A0A814GU22-F1
#
_entry.id   AF-A0A814GU22-F1
#
_cell.length_a   1.000
_cell.length_b   1.000
_cell.length_c   1.000
_cell.angle_alpha   90.00
_cell.angle_beta   90.00
_cell.angle_gamma   90.00
#
_symmetry.space_group_name_H-M   'P 1'
#
loop_
_entity.id
_entity.type
_entity.pdbx_description
1 polymer ?
#
loop_
_entity_poly.entity_id
_entity_poly.type
_entity_poly.pdbx_seq_one_letter_code
_entity_poly.pdbx_strand_id
1 'polypeptide(L)'
;MAFLNKALFEISNFQNSLFVVFIQLLFIILSFQILGYIHVMHIPVMTKNDFYTFLVPSIFYSLSTILSLQALMKLNVAIYVVIKRCTPALTFLLQSIILKKKKLDLKTGLCVLAMTSGAVITSIGDLTFDLESYIIGSLSVIFQSIYLLTVQRCSEQKTSSEVLYINSLVSLPIVSIILLIFSDELSNVQSYNGYKTFSFWLYFLSSTFGGGLLNGATFWCIMKNSALTTSVIGVLKSILQVFFGLFVFDRLSINTNTIIGIVLSLLAGTMFSYFEYTSKHKKSFTSTNHIDYEQQNHQSTNLSFDTQEIATNSEKETLK
;
A
#
# COMPACT_ATOMS: atom_id res chain seq x y z
N MET A 1 4.61 -1.34 -14.80
CA MET A 1 5.36 -0.29 -14.07
C MET A 1 6.84 -0.53 -13.98
N ALA A 2 7.35 -1.51 -13.25
CA ALA A 2 8.80 -1.65 -13.10
C ALA A 2 9.55 -1.83 -14.45
N PHE A 3 8.99 -2.57 -15.40
CA PHE A 3 9.54 -2.67 -16.76
C PHE A 3 9.45 -1.37 -17.55
N LEU A 4 8.38 -0.59 -17.37
CA LEU A 4 8.21 0.73 -18.02
C LEU A 4 9.19 1.75 -17.45
N ASN A 5 9.38 1.75 -16.12
CA ASN A 5 10.39 2.58 -15.46
C ASN A 5 11.79 2.17 -15.88
N LYS A 6 12.07 0.86 -15.98
CA LYS A 6 13.36 0.37 -16.46
C LYS A 6 13.61 0.77 -17.91
N ALA A 7 12.62 0.64 -18.79
CA ALA A 7 12.70 1.13 -20.18
C ALA A 7 12.97 2.64 -20.22
N LEU A 8 12.29 3.43 -19.38
CA LEU A 8 12.52 4.87 -19.28
C LEU A 8 13.95 5.21 -18.80
N PHE A 9 14.50 4.43 -17.88
CA PHE A 9 15.82 4.67 -17.31
C PHE A 9 16.97 4.19 -18.20
N GLU A 10 16.85 3.02 -18.84
CA GLU A 10 17.92 2.43 -19.67
C GLU A 10 17.88 2.89 -21.13
N ILE A 11 16.70 3.03 -21.73
CA ILE A 11 16.58 3.37 -23.17
C ILE A 11 16.68 4.88 -23.36
N SER A 12 16.06 5.63 -22.45
CA SER A 12 16.06 7.10 -22.51
C SER A 12 17.13 7.76 -21.62
N ASN A 13 17.91 7.05 -20.80
CA ASN A 13 18.90 7.67 -19.89
C ASN A 13 18.30 8.77 -18.97
N PHE A 14 17.00 8.70 -18.67
CA PHE A 14 16.33 9.68 -17.80
C PHE A 14 16.30 9.18 -16.36
N GLN A 15 17.37 9.39 -15.60
CA GLN A 15 17.55 8.81 -14.27
C GLN A 15 16.94 9.63 -13.12
N ASN A 16 15.97 10.50 -13.41
CA ASN A 16 15.36 11.43 -12.44
C ASN A 16 14.08 10.82 -11.84
N SER A 17 14.24 9.92 -10.87
CA SER A 17 13.11 9.16 -10.32
C SER A 17 12.18 10.00 -9.44
N LEU A 18 12.70 11.02 -8.73
CA LEU A 18 11.86 11.91 -7.93
C LEU A 18 10.97 12.77 -8.83
N PHE A 19 11.50 13.23 -9.97
CA PHE A 19 10.71 13.95 -10.97
C PHE A 19 9.56 13.09 -11.54
N VAL A 20 9.81 11.81 -11.81
CA VAL A 20 8.76 10.89 -12.28
C VAL A 20 7.65 10.73 -11.24
N VAL A 21 8.01 10.60 -9.95
CA VAL A 21 7.01 10.52 -8.86
C VAL A 21 6.20 11.81 -8.75
N PHE A 22 6.85 12.98 -8.87
CA PHE A 22 6.16 14.27 -8.88
C PHE A 22 5.12 14.33 -10.01
N ILE A 23 5.51 13.93 -11.22
CA ILE A 23 4.60 13.93 -12.39
C ILE A 23 3.48 12.90 -12.25
N GLN A 24 3.73 11.74 -11.64
CA GLN A 24 2.68 10.76 -11.32
C GLN A 24 1.65 11.32 -10.34
N LEU A 25 2.08 12.03 -9.29
CA LEU A 25 1.17 12.67 -8.33
C LEU A 25 0.36 13.78 -9.01
N LEU A 26 1.01 14.60 -9.84
CA LEU A 26 0.33 15.64 -10.62
C LEU A 26 -0.71 15.02 -11.56
N PHE A 27 -0.36 13.93 -12.25
CA PHE A 27 -1.25 13.20 -13.14
C PHE A 27 -2.48 12.67 -12.40
N ILE A 28 -2.33 12.13 -11.19
CA ILE A 28 -3.46 11.69 -10.36
C ILE A 28 -4.38 12.89 -10.04
N ILE A 29 -3.82 14.00 -9.57
CA ILE A 29 -4.61 15.20 -9.20
C ILE A 29 -5.37 15.74 -10.42
N LEU A 30 -4.70 15.90 -11.56
CA LEU A 30 -5.31 16.37 -12.80
C LEU A 30 -6.40 15.42 -13.31
N SER A 31 -6.15 14.10 -13.25
CA SER A 31 -7.14 13.10 -13.65
C SER A 31 -8.41 13.21 -12.80
N PHE A 32 -8.28 13.42 -11.48
CA PHE A 32 -9.42 13.61 -10.59
C PHE A 32 -10.18 14.92 -10.88
N GLN A 33 -9.47 16.01 -11.18
CA GLN A 33 -10.09 17.28 -11.56
C GLN A 33 -10.87 17.17 -12.88
N ILE A 34 -10.30 16.49 -13.88
CA ILE A 34 -10.95 16.24 -15.18
C ILE A 34 -12.19 15.37 -14.99
N LEU A 35 -12.08 14.26 -14.24
CA LEU A 35 -13.23 13.38 -13.97
C LEU A 35 -14.33 14.09 -13.17
N GLY A 36 -13.95 15.00 -12.27
CA GLY A 36 -14.88 15.86 -11.54
C GLY A 36 -15.57 16.88 -12.43
N TYR A 37 -14.85 17.49 -13.38
CA TYR A 37 -15.41 18.40 -14.38
C TYR A 37 -16.44 17.69 -15.28
N ILE A 38 -16.17 16.44 -15.66
CA ILE A 38 -17.08 15.59 -16.46
C ILE A 38 -18.23 15.03 -15.59
N HIS A 39 -18.33 15.38 -14.31
CA HIS A 39 -19.35 14.89 -13.35
C HIS A 39 -19.41 13.36 -13.18
N VAL A 40 -18.35 12.64 -13.58
CA VAL A 40 -18.29 11.17 -13.44
C VAL A 40 -18.01 10.78 -11.98
N MET A 41 -17.33 11.64 -11.22
CA MET A 41 -17.04 11.43 -9.81
C MET A 41 -17.22 12.71 -8.99
N HIS A 42 -17.76 12.57 -7.78
CA HIS A 42 -17.84 13.67 -6.81
C HIS A 42 -16.42 14.01 -6.32
N ILE A 43 -16.00 15.27 -6.50
CA ILE A 43 -14.69 15.73 -6.02
C ILE A 43 -14.69 15.74 -4.49
N PRO A 44 -13.75 15.06 -3.82
CA PRO A 44 -13.61 15.12 -2.37
C PRO A 44 -13.42 16.55 -1.91
N VAL A 45 -14.29 17.06 -1.05
CA VAL A 45 -14.06 18.37 -0.41
C VAL A 45 -13.04 18.17 0.69
N MET A 46 -11.86 18.77 0.54
CA MET A 46 -10.79 18.62 1.52
C MET A 46 -11.05 19.49 2.75
N THR A 47 -11.25 18.85 3.90
CA THR A 47 -11.40 19.59 5.17
C THR A 47 -10.01 19.90 5.75
N LYS A 48 -9.88 21.00 6.51
CA LYS A 48 -8.60 21.32 7.22
C LYS A 48 -8.13 20.18 8.13
N ASN A 49 -9.06 19.48 8.77
CA ASN A 49 -8.74 18.30 9.59
C ASN A 49 -8.13 17.16 8.77
N ASP A 50 -8.54 17.02 7.51
CA ASP A 50 -8.03 16.01 6.60
C ASP A 50 -6.58 16.30 6.20
N PHE A 51 -6.25 17.57 6.00
CA PHE A 51 -4.88 18.00 5.74
C PHE A 51 -3.93 17.53 6.85
N TYR A 52 -4.22 17.89 8.10
CA TYR A 52 -3.37 17.53 9.24
C TYR A 52 -3.30 16.02 9.47
N THR A 53 -4.42 15.32 9.25
CA THR A 53 -4.48 13.87 9.37
C THR A 53 -3.62 13.17 8.32
N PHE A 54 -3.60 13.67 7.07
CA PHE A 54 -2.84 13.09 5.96
C PHE A 54 -1.41 13.64 5.82
N LEU A 55 -1.05 14.68 6.58
CA LEU A 55 0.29 15.25 6.61
C LEU A 55 1.34 14.22 7.05
N VAL A 56 1.08 13.53 8.18
CA VAL A 56 1.98 12.51 8.72
C VAL A 56 2.21 11.35 7.73
N PRO A 57 1.17 10.71 7.16
CA PRO A 57 1.34 9.74 6.07
C PRO A 57 2.18 10.27 4.91
N SER A 58 1.93 11.49 4.45
CA SER A 58 2.59 12.06 3.26
C SER A 58 4.08 12.33 3.49
N ILE A 59 4.46 12.70 4.72
CA ILE A 59 5.88 12.82 5.13
C ILE A 59 6.56 11.46 5.06
N PHE A 60 5.97 10.42 5.68
CA PHE A 60 6.54 9.07 5.66
C PHE A 60 6.60 8.47 4.25
N TYR A 61 5.58 8.74 3.41
CA TYR A 61 5.60 8.37 2.00
C TYR A 61 6.84 8.94 1.29
N SER A 62 7.05 10.25 1.46
CA SER A 62 8.14 10.98 0.82
C SER A 62 9.51 10.49 1.30
N LEU A 63 9.70 10.35 2.62
CA LEU A 63 10.93 9.78 3.20
C LEU A 63 11.19 8.36 2.70
N SER A 64 10.16 7.50 2.68
CA SER A 64 10.30 6.12 2.20
C SER A 64 10.71 6.07 0.73
N THR A 65 10.18 6.98 -0.09
CA THR A 65 10.46 7.05 -1.53
C THR A 65 11.91 7.44 -1.76
N ILE A 66 12.38 8.52 -1.11
CA ILE A 66 13.77 9.01 -1.26
C ILE A 66 14.77 7.96 -0.79
N LEU A 67 14.59 7.42 0.43
CA LEU A 67 15.51 6.41 0.96
C LEU A 67 15.48 5.15 0.10
N SER A 68 14.32 4.78 -0.46
CA SER A 68 14.24 3.63 -1.35
C SER A 68 14.96 3.86 -2.68
N LEU A 69 14.96 5.10 -3.18
CA LEU A 69 15.69 5.45 -4.39
C LEU A 69 17.20 5.46 -4.13
N GLN A 70 17.63 6.06 -3.02
CA GLN A 70 19.04 6.02 -2.60
C GLN A 70 19.52 4.59 -2.37
N ALA A 71 18.71 3.75 -1.72
CA ALA A 71 19.02 2.33 -1.55
C ALA A 71 19.11 1.61 -2.89
N LEU A 72 18.23 1.90 -3.86
CA LEU A 72 18.26 1.29 -5.19
C LEU A 72 19.52 1.68 -5.98
N MET A 73 20.02 2.91 -5.81
CA MET A 73 21.24 3.38 -6.49
C MET A 73 22.51 2.78 -5.89
N LYS A 74 22.54 2.53 -4.57
CA LYS A 74 23.74 2.03 -3.88
C LYS A 74 23.77 0.50 -3.76
N LEU A 75 22.61 -0.16 -3.65
CA LEU A 75 22.53 -1.62 -3.53
C LEU A 75 22.41 -2.28 -4.90
N ASN A 76 22.93 -3.51 -5.01
CA ASN A 76 22.55 -4.39 -6.10
C ASN A 76 21.02 -4.61 -6.09
N VAL A 77 20.43 -4.67 -7.29
CA VAL A 77 18.97 -4.80 -7.50
C VAL A 77 18.40 -6.01 -6.74
N ALA A 78 19.13 -7.13 -6.69
CA ALA A 78 18.72 -8.33 -5.97
C ALA A 78 18.54 -8.08 -4.46
N ILE A 79 19.53 -7.45 -3.82
CA ILE A 79 19.51 -7.13 -2.38
C ILE A 79 18.40 -6.12 -2.06
N TYR A 80 18.28 -5.08 -2.90
CA TYR A 80 17.21 -4.09 -2.77
C TYR A 80 15.83 -4.76 -2.74
N VAL A 81 15.60 -5.72 -3.65
CA VAL A 81 14.35 -6.49 -3.70
C VAL A 81 14.12 -7.27 -2.41
N VAL A 82 15.13 -7.90 -1.82
CA VAL A 82 14.98 -8.60 -0.52
C VAL A 82 14.59 -7.67 0.60
N ILE A 83 15.27 -6.54 0.71
CA ILE A 83 14.94 -5.52 1.71
C ILE A 83 13.47 -5.13 1.57
N LYS A 84 13.00 -4.84 0.34
CA LYS A 84 11.57 -4.55 0.08
C LYS A 84 10.65 -5.73 0.39
N ARG A 85 11.08 -6.98 0.20
CA ARG A 85 10.29 -8.16 0.57
C ARG A 85 10.18 -8.38 2.07
N CYS A 86 10.99 -7.71 2.89
CA CYS A 86 10.85 -7.69 4.35
C CYS A 86 9.75 -6.71 4.84
N THR A 87 9.16 -5.90 3.96
CA THR A 87 8.08 -4.94 4.31
C THR A 87 6.91 -5.59 5.07
N PRO A 88 6.40 -6.77 4.70
CA PRO A 88 5.30 -7.39 5.42
C PRO A 88 5.64 -7.77 6.87
N ALA A 89 6.86 -8.22 7.15
CA ALA A 89 7.29 -8.52 8.51
C ALA A 89 7.34 -7.27 9.38
N LEU A 90 7.94 -6.18 8.87
CA LEU A 90 7.97 -4.91 9.58
C LEU A 90 6.56 -4.32 9.76
N THR A 91 5.70 -4.44 8.74
CA THR A 91 4.30 -4.02 8.81
C THR A 91 3.56 -4.81 9.89
N PHE A 92 3.74 -6.13 9.97
CA PHE A 92 3.13 -6.98 11.00
C PHE A 92 3.54 -6.57 12.41
N LEU A 93 4.85 -6.33 12.63
CA LEU A 93 5.37 -5.90 13.94
C LEU A 93 4.83 -4.52 14.36
N LEU A 94 4.87 -3.55 13.44
CA LEU A 94 4.42 -2.18 13.71
C LEU A 94 2.90 -2.05 13.81
N GLN A 95 2.15 -2.98 13.22
CA GLN A 95 0.69 -2.93 13.21
C GLN A 95 0.09 -2.88 14.61
N SER A 96 0.63 -3.66 15.56
CA SER A 96 0.14 -3.67 16.95
C SER A 96 0.31 -2.32 17.64
N ILE A 97 1.41 -1.61 17.34
CA ILE A 97 1.76 -0.33 17.96
C ILE A 97 0.89 0.80 17.38
N ILE A 98 0.79 0.87 16.05
CA ILE A 98 0.17 2.01 15.35
C ILE A 98 -1.36 1.90 15.32
N LEU A 99 -1.91 0.71 15.08
CA LEU A 99 -3.37 0.52 15.02
C LEU A 99 -3.98 0.30 16.41
N LYS A 100 -3.17 0.03 17.45
CA LYS A 100 -3.62 -0.28 18.82
C LYS A 100 -4.67 -1.41 18.88
N LYS A 101 -4.75 -2.27 17.86
CA LYS A 101 -5.66 -3.43 17.79
C LYS A 101 -4.94 -4.67 18.31
N LYS A 102 -5.56 -5.37 19.27
CA LYS A 102 -4.90 -6.35 20.18
C LYS A 102 -4.58 -7.73 19.59
N LYS A 103 -4.96 -8.04 18.34
CA LYS A 103 -4.90 -9.43 17.83
C LYS A 103 -3.85 -9.58 16.73
N LEU A 104 -2.62 -9.93 17.15
CA LEU A 104 -1.63 -10.57 16.29
C LEU A 104 -1.96 -12.06 16.25
N ASP A 105 -2.42 -12.57 15.11
CA ASP A 105 -2.61 -14.01 14.94
C ASP A 105 -1.25 -14.65 14.69
N LEU A 106 -0.89 -15.63 15.52
CA LEU A 106 0.37 -16.36 15.40
C LEU A 106 0.49 -17.06 14.04
N LYS A 107 -0.64 -17.52 13.47
CA LYS A 107 -0.67 -18.15 12.14
C LYS A 107 -0.25 -17.17 11.05
N THR A 108 -0.84 -15.98 11.06
CA THR A 108 -0.49 -14.87 10.16
C THR A 108 0.98 -14.49 10.32
N GLY A 109 1.49 -14.39 11.55
CA GLY A 109 2.89 -14.10 11.83
C GLY A 109 3.83 -15.14 11.24
N LEU A 110 3.51 -16.43 11.39
CA LEU A 110 4.32 -17.52 10.84
C LEU A 110 4.37 -17.50 9.32
N CYS A 111 3.24 -17.22 8.64
CA CYS A 111 3.23 -17.05 7.19
C CYS A 111 4.10 -15.88 6.74
N VAL A 112 4.02 -14.74 7.44
CA VAL A 112 4.85 -13.57 7.11
C VAL A 112 6.34 -13.86 7.32
N LEU A 113 6.70 -14.54 8.41
CA LEU A 113 8.08 -14.96 8.66
C LEU A 113 8.58 -15.93 7.59
N ALA A 114 7.79 -16.96 7.24
CA ALA A 114 8.11 -17.88 6.16
C ALA A 114 8.29 -17.14 4.83
N MET A 115 7.42 -16.17 4.53
CA MET A 115 7.50 -15.35 3.33
C MET A 115 8.81 -14.55 3.28
N THR A 116 9.20 -13.91 4.39
CA THR A 116 10.47 -13.19 4.48
C THR A 116 11.69 -14.10 4.43
N SER A 117 11.60 -15.30 4.99
CA SER A 117 12.70 -16.27 4.92
C SER A 117 12.98 -16.70 3.48
N GLY A 118 11.94 -16.92 2.67
CA GLY A 118 12.09 -17.21 1.23
C GLY A 118 12.74 -16.06 0.46
N ALA A 119 12.44 -14.82 0.85
CA ALA A 119 13.09 -13.65 0.27
C ALA A 119 14.58 -13.60 0.60
N VAL A 120 14.97 -13.91 1.84
CA VAL A 120 16.38 -13.97 2.24
C VAL A 120 17.10 -15.10 1.49
N ILE A 121 16.52 -16.30 1.44
CA ILE A 121 17.09 -17.46 0.70
C ILE A 121 17.35 -17.11 -0.76
N THR A 122 16.45 -16.34 -1.38
CA THR A 122 16.55 -15.93 -2.79
C THR A 122 17.85 -15.17 -3.09
N SER A 123 18.40 -14.42 -2.13
CA SER A 123 19.54 -13.53 -2.39
C SER A 123 20.80 -13.84 -1.62
N ILE A 124 20.87 -15.01 -0.98
CA ILE A 124 22.11 -15.50 -0.33
C ILE A 124 23.31 -15.47 -1.31
N GLY A 125 23.07 -15.67 -2.61
CA GLY A 125 24.12 -15.62 -3.64
C GLY A 125 24.52 -14.22 -4.12
N ASP A 126 23.74 -13.19 -3.82
CA ASP A 126 23.93 -11.82 -4.35
C ASP A 126 24.32 -10.82 -3.25
N LEU A 127 24.71 -11.28 -2.06
CA LEU A 127 25.03 -10.43 -0.91
C LEU A 127 26.35 -9.66 -1.14
N THR A 128 26.25 -8.36 -1.40
CA THR A 128 27.38 -7.43 -1.33
C THR A 128 27.37 -6.73 0.02
N PHE A 129 28.50 -6.69 0.73
CA PHE A 129 28.58 -6.07 2.05
C PHE A 129 28.82 -4.56 1.94
N ASP A 130 27.75 -3.77 1.99
CA ASP A 130 27.80 -2.31 2.14
C ASP A 130 26.82 -1.83 3.22
N LEU A 131 27.33 -1.68 4.45
CA LEU A 131 26.56 -1.43 5.65
C LEU A 131 25.72 -0.14 5.56
N GLU A 132 26.25 0.92 4.96
CA GLU A 132 25.54 2.20 4.81
C GLU A 132 24.25 2.00 3.99
N SER A 133 24.36 1.29 2.88
CA SER A 133 23.26 1.04 1.97
C SER A 133 22.22 0.09 2.55
N TYR A 134 22.63 -0.88 3.39
CA TYR A 134 21.69 -1.72 4.15
C TYR A 134 20.89 -0.90 5.17
N ILE A 135 21.52 0.05 5.87
CA ILE A 135 20.82 0.92 6.82
C ILE A 135 19.79 1.79 6.10
N ILE A 136 20.18 2.44 5.00
CA ILE A 136 19.28 3.27 4.17
C ILE A 136 18.12 2.43 3.65
N GLY A 137 18.41 1.23 3.11
CA GLY A 137 17.40 0.31 2.63
C GLY A 137 16.42 -0.11 3.71
N SER A 138 16.92 -0.51 4.89
CA SER A 138 16.09 -0.93 6.03
C SER A 138 15.21 0.20 6.54
N LEU A 139 15.76 1.41 6.66
CA LEU A 139 15.02 2.60 7.08
C LEU A 139 13.91 2.95 6.07
N SER A 140 14.16 2.78 4.77
CA SER A 140 13.13 2.96 3.73
C SER A 140 11.92 2.07 3.95
N VAL A 141 12.13 0.83 4.39
CA VAL A 141 11.06 -0.15 4.60
C VAL A 141 10.30 0.11 5.91
N ILE A 142 11.00 0.58 6.94
CA ILE A 142 10.38 1.04 8.18
C ILE A 142 9.40 2.18 7.89
N PHE A 143 9.86 3.24 7.21
CA PHE A 143 8.99 4.35 6.85
C PHE A 143 7.87 3.95 5.90
N GLN A 144 8.14 3.05 4.97
CA GLN A 144 7.09 2.51 4.10
C GLN A 144 6.01 1.75 4.89
N SER A 145 6.41 0.98 5.90
CA SER A 145 5.48 0.25 6.77
C SER A 145 4.65 1.20 7.62
N ILE A 146 5.28 2.23 8.20
CA ILE A 146 4.59 3.29 8.96
C ILE A 146 3.61 4.05 8.06
N TYR A 147 4.01 4.40 6.84
CA TYR A 147 3.15 5.03 5.84
C TYR A 147 1.90 4.18 5.59
N LEU A 148 2.05 2.90 5.24
CA LEU A 148 0.92 2.00 4.95
C LEU A 148 -0.04 1.89 6.15
N LEU A 149 0.48 1.76 7.37
CA LEU A 149 -0.31 1.66 8.58
C LEU A 149 -1.03 2.96 8.94
N THR A 150 -0.37 4.11 8.73
CA THR A 150 -0.97 5.42 9.00
C THR A 150 -2.05 5.74 7.97
N VAL A 151 -1.81 5.47 6.68
CA VAL A 151 -2.85 5.58 5.64
C VAL A 151 -4.05 4.71 6.00
N GLN A 152 -3.84 3.44 6.35
CA GLN A 152 -4.92 2.54 6.74
C GLN A 152 -5.75 3.14 7.89
N ARG A 153 -5.08 3.67 8.93
CA ARG A 153 -5.73 4.31 10.07
C ARG A 153 -6.52 5.56 9.68
N CYS A 154 -5.95 6.43 8.84
CA CYS A 154 -6.60 7.66 8.38
C CYS A 154 -7.76 7.40 7.40
N SER A 155 -7.84 6.19 6.86
CA SER A 155 -8.77 5.82 5.80
C SER A 155 -10.08 5.16 6.28
N GLU A 156 -10.20 4.84 7.57
CA GLU A 156 -11.34 4.06 8.12
C GLU A 156 -12.74 4.66 7.85
N GLN A 157 -12.85 5.97 7.61
CA GLN A 157 -14.13 6.68 7.40
C GLN A 157 -14.27 7.33 6.01
N LYS A 158 -13.38 7.01 5.06
CA LYS A 158 -13.34 7.67 3.75
C LYS A 158 -13.38 6.66 2.62
N THR A 159 -13.78 7.09 1.43
CA THR A 159 -13.71 6.25 0.24
C THR A 159 -12.27 6.18 -0.31
N SER A 160 -11.95 5.11 -1.06
CA SER A 160 -10.62 4.94 -1.66
C SER A 160 -10.21 6.10 -2.55
N SER A 161 -11.16 6.67 -3.29
CA SER A 161 -10.92 7.78 -4.20
C SER A 161 -10.61 9.07 -3.45
N GLU A 162 -11.31 9.33 -2.33
CA GLU A 162 -11.04 10.48 -1.46
C GLU A 162 -9.67 10.39 -0.79
N VAL A 163 -9.32 9.22 -0.26
CA VAL A 163 -8.03 8.98 0.41
C VAL A 163 -6.88 9.15 -0.58
N LEU A 164 -6.99 8.60 -1.78
CA LEU A 164 -5.99 8.75 -2.85
C LEU A 164 -5.81 10.22 -3.25
N TYR A 165 -6.92 10.94 -3.47
CA TYR A 165 -6.88 12.35 -3.86
C TYR A 165 -6.25 13.22 -2.77
N ILE A 166 -6.70 13.10 -1.51
CA ILE A 166 -6.18 13.86 -0.38
C ILE A 166 -4.69 13.55 -0.15
N ASN A 167 -4.31 12.26 -0.17
CA ASN A 167 -2.91 11.88 -0.02
C ASN A 167 -2.04 12.46 -1.15
N SER A 168 -2.51 12.41 -2.39
CA SER A 168 -1.77 12.93 -3.54
C SER A 168 -1.61 14.45 -3.45
N LEU A 169 -2.67 15.17 -3.04
CA LEU A 169 -2.64 16.62 -2.87
C LEU A 169 -1.69 17.06 -1.75
N VAL A 170 -1.66 16.35 -0.62
CA VAL A 170 -0.76 16.65 0.50
C VAL A 170 0.68 16.21 0.22
N SER A 171 0.88 15.10 -0.48
CA SER A 171 2.20 14.60 -0.85
C SER A 171 2.87 15.46 -1.92
N LEU A 172 2.11 16.07 -2.84
CA LEU A 172 2.65 16.90 -3.92
C LEU A 172 3.58 18.01 -3.42
N PRO A 173 3.19 18.95 -2.53
CA PRO A 173 4.08 20.01 -2.06
C PRO A 173 5.30 19.47 -1.30
N ILE A 174 5.15 18.37 -0.57
CA ILE A 174 6.27 17.75 0.17
C ILE A 174 7.30 17.19 -0.81
N VAL A 175 6.86 16.46 -1.83
CA VAL A 175 7.72 15.94 -2.90
C VAL A 175 8.34 17.08 -3.71
N SER A 176 7.60 18.18 -3.97
CA SER A 176 8.14 19.37 -4.62
C SER A 176 9.27 20.01 -3.82
N ILE A 177 9.10 20.19 -2.51
CA ILE A 177 10.14 20.75 -1.64
C ILE A 177 11.38 19.86 -1.66
N ILE A 178 11.19 18.53 -1.60
CA ILE A 178 12.28 17.57 -1.68
C ILE A 178 12.98 17.65 -3.04
N LEU A 179 12.24 17.75 -4.14
CA LEU A 179 12.81 17.92 -5.48
C LEU A 179 13.66 19.20 -5.56
N LEU A 180 13.23 20.29 -4.90
CA LEU A 180 13.99 21.54 -4.83
C LEU A 180 15.24 21.43 -3.97
N ILE A 181 15.23 20.60 -2.92
CA ILE A 181 16.42 20.32 -2.11
C ILE A 181 17.42 19.47 -2.89
N PHE A 182 16.93 18.49 -3.67
CA PHE A 182 17.72 17.66 -4.58
C PHE A 182 17.86 18.35 -5.96
N SER A 183 18.43 19.56 -5.97
CA SER A 183 18.61 20.43 -7.16
C SER A 183 19.30 19.77 -8.36
N ASP A 184 20.06 18.71 -8.13
CA ASP A 184 20.77 17.97 -9.17
C ASP A 184 19.81 17.29 -10.16
N GLU A 185 18.69 16.71 -9.68
CA GLU A 185 17.69 16.11 -10.58
C GLU A 185 17.03 17.18 -11.45
N LEU A 186 16.66 18.33 -10.87
CA LEU A 186 16.00 19.40 -11.62
C LEU A 186 16.90 19.98 -12.72
N SER A 187 18.18 20.16 -12.40
CA SER A 187 19.20 20.62 -13.36
C SER A 187 19.45 19.59 -14.46
N ASN A 188 19.44 18.29 -14.12
CA ASN A 188 19.54 17.21 -15.09
C ASN A 188 18.31 17.14 -16.00
N VAL A 189 17.10 17.36 -15.49
CA VAL A 189 15.86 17.41 -16.30
C VAL A 189 15.93 18.56 -17.31
N GLN A 190 16.41 19.73 -16.91
CA GLN A 190 16.51 20.90 -17.80
C GLN A 190 17.56 20.73 -18.90
N SER A 191 18.68 20.08 -18.59
CA SER A 191 19.78 19.83 -19.52
C SER A 191 19.58 18.57 -20.39
N TYR A 192 18.58 17.75 -20.07
CA TYR A 192 18.31 16.50 -20.78
C TYR A 192 17.75 16.76 -22.20
N ASN A 193 18.53 16.50 -23.25
CA ASN A 193 18.12 16.75 -24.64
C ASN A 193 17.18 15.69 -25.25
N GLY A 194 16.88 14.59 -24.55
CA GLY A 194 16.11 13.47 -25.09
C GLY A 194 14.59 13.72 -25.22
N TYR A 195 14.06 14.84 -24.70
CA TYR A 195 12.64 15.21 -24.85
C TYR A 195 12.24 15.45 -26.32
N LYS A 196 13.19 15.60 -27.23
CA LYS A 196 12.94 15.83 -28.66
C LYS A 196 12.47 14.57 -29.41
N THR A 197 12.66 13.39 -28.82
CA THR A 197 12.32 12.12 -29.47
C THR A 197 10.92 11.65 -29.06
N PHE A 198 10.08 11.27 -30.03
CA PHE A 198 8.72 10.76 -29.75
C PHE A 198 8.71 9.53 -28.82
N SER A 199 9.67 8.63 -28.97
CA SER A 199 9.81 7.44 -28.13
C SER A 199 9.95 7.77 -26.64
N PHE A 200 10.62 8.88 -26.29
CA PHE A 200 10.71 9.34 -24.90
C PHE A 200 9.33 9.61 -24.32
N TRP A 201 8.49 10.36 -25.04
CA TRP A 201 7.13 10.69 -24.60
C TRP A 201 6.25 9.45 -24.45
N LEU A 202 6.38 8.46 -25.34
CA LEU A 202 5.64 7.20 -25.21
C LEU A 202 6.00 6.46 -23.91
N TYR A 203 7.29 6.30 -23.61
CA TYR A 203 7.72 5.64 -22.37
C TYR A 203 7.35 6.46 -21.13
N PHE A 204 7.51 7.78 -21.21
CA PHE A 204 7.23 8.70 -20.13
C PHE A 204 5.74 8.74 -19.77
N LEU A 205 4.84 8.87 -20.75
CA LEU A 205 3.39 8.81 -20.52
C LEU A 205 2.96 7.43 -20.03
N SER A 206 3.49 6.35 -20.62
CA SER A 206 3.16 4.98 -20.20
C SER A 206 3.58 4.72 -18.75
N SER A 207 4.77 5.19 -18.36
CA SER A 207 5.25 5.15 -16.98
C SER A 207 4.36 5.98 -16.06
N THR A 208 4.04 7.21 -16.44
CA THR A 208 3.18 8.09 -15.63
C THR A 208 1.80 7.48 -15.41
N PHE A 209 1.16 7.02 -16.47
CA PHE A 209 -0.16 6.39 -16.43
C PHE A 209 -0.16 5.12 -15.58
N GLY A 210 0.79 4.22 -15.82
CA GLY A 210 0.90 3.00 -15.04
C GLY A 210 1.18 3.28 -13.56
N GLY A 211 1.86 4.38 -13.22
CA GLY A 211 2.20 4.77 -11.86
C GLY A 211 1.02 5.31 -11.12
N GLY A 212 0.25 6.17 -11.79
CA GLY A 212 -1.07 6.60 -11.31
C GLY A 212 -1.98 5.41 -11.04
N LEU A 213 -2.09 4.48 -11.99
CA LEU A 213 -2.94 3.28 -11.87
C LEU A 213 -2.47 2.36 -10.73
N LEU A 214 -1.16 2.17 -10.58
CA LEU A 214 -0.60 1.37 -9.49
C LEU A 214 -0.86 2.01 -8.12
N ASN A 215 -0.69 3.33 -7.99
CA ASN A 215 -0.99 4.04 -6.77
C ASN A 215 -2.48 3.92 -6.44
N GLY A 216 -3.36 4.13 -7.41
CA GLY A 216 -4.80 3.94 -7.24
C GLY A 216 -5.19 2.53 -6.78
N ALA A 217 -4.64 1.50 -7.42
CA ALA A 217 -4.84 0.11 -7.02
C ALA A 217 -4.31 -0.18 -5.60
N THR A 218 -3.21 0.45 -5.21
CA THR A 218 -2.63 0.29 -3.86
C THR A 218 -3.55 0.88 -2.80
N PHE A 219 -4.08 2.09 -3.00
CA PHE A 219 -5.05 2.69 -2.07
C PHE A 219 -6.34 1.87 -2.02
N TRP A 220 -6.83 1.39 -3.16
CA TRP A 220 -7.99 0.50 -3.20
C TRP A 220 -7.74 -0.78 -2.39
N CYS A 221 -6.54 -1.32 -2.46
CA CYS A 221 -6.13 -2.47 -1.67
C CYS A 221 -6.07 -2.16 -0.17
N ILE A 222 -5.56 -0.99 0.24
CA ILE A 222 -5.50 -0.57 1.66
C ILE A 222 -6.90 -0.32 2.23
N MET A 223 -7.85 0.09 1.40
CA MET A 223 -9.24 0.30 1.84
C MET A 223 -9.99 -1.02 2.03
N LYS A 224 -9.84 -1.95 1.09
CA LYS A 224 -10.54 -3.25 1.13
C LYS A 224 -9.82 -4.27 2.00
N ASN A 225 -8.51 -4.12 2.19
CA ASN A 225 -7.65 -5.01 2.93
C ASN A 225 -6.77 -4.27 3.93
N SER A 226 -6.16 -4.98 4.88
CA SER A 226 -5.21 -4.35 5.80
C SER A 226 -3.94 -3.87 5.07
N ALA A 227 -3.22 -2.94 5.67
CA ALA A 227 -1.87 -2.54 5.26
C ALA A 227 -0.94 -3.75 5.14
N LEU A 228 -1.07 -4.70 6.08
CA LEU A 228 -0.34 -5.97 6.04
C LEU A 228 -0.66 -6.76 4.77
N THR A 229 -1.94 -6.97 4.47
CA THR A 229 -2.34 -7.68 3.24
C THR A 229 -1.84 -6.97 1.98
N THR A 230 -1.88 -5.63 1.98
CA THR A 230 -1.35 -4.82 0.87
C THR A 230 0.15 -5.03 0.68
N SER A 231 0.92 -5.09 1.77
CA SER A 231 2.35 -5.38 1.70
C SER A 231 2.64 -6.79 1.18
N VAL A 232 1.85 -7.80 1.58
CA VAL A 232 1.95 -9.19 1.08
C VAL A 232 1.64 -9.26 -0.41
N ILE A 233 0.57 -8.58 -0.87
CA ILE A 233 0.23 -8.46 -2.29
C ILE A 233 1.35 -7.76 -3.05
N GLY A 234 1.99 -6.75 -2.45
CA GLY A 234 3.17 -6.11 -3.02
C GLY A 234 4.32 -7.08 -3.27
N VAL A 235 4.57 -8.01 -2.34
CA VAL A 235 5.58 -9.06 -2.55
C VAL A 235 5.14 -10.07 -3.60
N LEU A 236 3.89 -10.53 -3.59
CA LEU A 236 3.35 -11.43 -4.62
C LEU A 236 3.47 -10.82 -6.02
N LYS A 237 3.13 -9.52 -6.15
CA LYS A 237 3.34 -8.76 -7.38
C LYS A 237 4.82 -8.74 -7.79
N SER A 238 5.75 -8.57 -6.85
CA SER A 238 7.19 -8.60 -7.14
C SER A 238 7.65 -9.97 -7.67
N ILE A 239 7.06 -11.06 -7.17
CA ILE A 239 7.36 -12.43 -7.63
C ILE A 239 6.84 -12.63 -9.07
N LEU A 240 5.60 -12.20 -9.34
CA LEU A 240 5.05 -12.24 -10.70
C LEU A 240 5.91 -11.42 -11.67
N GLN A 241 6.39 -10.26 -11.23
CA GLN A 241 7.30 -9.44 -12.02
C GLN A 241 8.60 -10.18 -12.35
N VAL A 242 9.18 -10.93 -11.41
CA VAL A 242 10.37 -11.77 -11.68
C VAL A 242 10.04 -12.86 -12.70
N PHE A 243 8.90 -13.53 -12.57
CA PHE A 243 8.46 -14.56 -13.52
C PHE A 243 8.28 -14.01 -14.94
N PHE A 244 7.62 -12.84 -15.08
CA PHE A 244 7.53 -12.16 -16.36
C PHE A 244 8.91 -11.70 -16.88
N GLY A 245 9.81 -11.29 -15.98
CA GLY A 245 11.18 -10.91 -16.34
C GLY A 245 11.96 -12.09 -16.91
N LEU A 246 11.82 -13.28 -16.32
CA LEU A 246 12.40 -14.53 -16.82
C LEU A 246 11.85 -14.91 -18.19
N PHE A 247 10.54 -14.79 -18.39
CA PHE A 247 9.89 -15.16 -19.66
C PHE A 247 10.26 -14.21 -20.81
N VAL A 248 10.39 -12.91 -20.53
CA VAL A 248 10.68 -11.88 -21.55
C VAL A 248 12.18 -11.75 -21.82
N PHE A 249 13.00 -11.84 -20.78
CA PHE A 249 14.45 -11.70 -20.86
C PHE A 249 15.08 -13.03 -20.49
N ASP A 250 15.45 -13.81 -21.50
CA ASP A 250 16.08 -15.15 -21.42
C ASP A 250 17.53 -15.09 -20.89
N ARG A 251 17.83 -14.14 -19.97
CA ARG A 251 19.16 -13.74 -19.52
C ARG A 251 19.34 -13.80 -18.01
N LEU A 252 18.41 -14.40 -17.29
CA LEU A 252 18.49 -14.50 -15.83
C LEU A 252 19.09 -15.85 -15.43
N SER A 253 20.24 -15.80 -14.76
CA SER A 253 20.90 -16.96 -14.17
C SER A 253 20.04 -17.52 -13.03
N ILE A 254 19.20 -18.50 -13.33
CA ILE A 254 18.34 -19.12 -12.32
C ILE A 254 19.20 -20.04 -11.46
N ASN A 255 19.46 -19.63 -10.22
CA ASN A 255 20.08 -20.49 -9.22
C ASN A 255 19.01 -21.33 -8.49
N THR A 256 19.36 -22.54 -8.04
CA THR A 256 18.49 -23.42 -7.27
C THR A 256 17.95 -22.72 -6.01
N ASN A 257 18.78 -21.93 -5.33
CA ASN A 257 18.39 -21.17 -4.14
C ASN A 257 17.32 -20.12 -4.46
N THR A 258 17.40 -19.48 -5.63
CA THR A 258 16.42 -18.51 -6.11
C THR A 258 15.06 -19.15 -6.36
N ILE A 259 15.03 -20.36 -6.96
CA ILE A 259 13.79 -21.11 -7.17
C ILE A 259 13.15 -21.48 -5.83
N ILE A 260 13.93 -22.07 -4.93
CA ILE A 260 13.44 -22.50 -3.61
C ILE A 260 12.88 -21.29 -2.83
N GLY A 261 13.60 -20.17 -2.83
CA GLY A 261 13.17 -18.95 -2.16
C GLY A 261 11.88 -18.38 -2.72
N ILE A 262 11.73 -18.33 -4.06
CA ILE A 262 10.51 -17.87 -4.73
C ILE A 262 9.32 -18.77 -4.39
N VAL A 263 9.48 -20.10 -4.49
CA VAL A 263 8.41 -21.06 -4.20
C VAL A 263 7.98 -20.95 -2.74
N LEU A 264 8.93 -20.85 -1.80
CA LEU A 264 8.63 -20.68 -0.38
C LEU A 264 7.86 -19.38 -0.11
N SER A 265 8.30 -18.25 -0.68
CA SER A 265 7.60 -16.97 -0.52
C SER A 265 6.20 -16.99 -1.14
N LEU A 266 6.00 -17.70 -2.25
CA LEU A 266 4.70 -17.84 -2.92
C LEU A 266 3.74 -18.70 -2.10
N LEU A 267 4.19 -19.85 -1.60
CA LEU A 267 3.40 -20.72 -0.73
C LEU A 267 3.01 -20.01 0.58
N ALA A 268 3.96 -19.30 1.19
CA ALA A 268 3.68 -18.54 2.40
C ALA A 268 2.67 -17.39 2.15
N GLY A 269 2.80 -16.67 1.03
CA GLY A 269 1.87 -15.61 0.64
C GLY A 269 0.46 -16.11 0.34
N THR A 270 0.33 -17.25 -0.34
CA THR A 270 -0.98 -17.87 -0.63
C THR A 270 -1.65 -18.41 0.65
N MET A 271 -0.89 -19.05 1.54
CA MET A 271 -1.39 -19.48 2.84
C MET A 271 -1.82 -18.30 3.72
N PHE A 272 -1.05 -17.20 3.71
CA PHE A 272 -1.45 -15.95 4.36
C PHE A 272 -2.81 -15.46 3.82
N SER A 273 -2.98 -15.40 2.50
CA SER A 273 -4.23 -14.96 1.88
C SER A 273 -5.41 -15.84 2.29
N TYR A 274 -5.21 -17.15 2.38
CA TYR A 274 -6.24 -18.09 2.84
C TYR A 274 -6.63 -17.85 4.32
N PHE A 275 -5.67 -17.66 5.20
CA PHE A 275 -5.94 -17.39 6.63
C PHE A 275 -6.60 -16.03 6.85
N GLU A 276 -6.17 -15.00 6.13
CA GLU A 276 -6.80 -13.67 6.19
C GLU A 276 -8.24 -13.72 5.67
N TYR A 277 -8.48 -14.41 4.55
CA TYR A 277 -9.82 -14.61 3.99
C TYR A 277 -10.74 -15.33 4.99
N THR A 278 -10.28 -16.44 5.55
CA THR A 278 -11.04 -17.22 6.55
C THR A 278 -11.32 -16.39 7.80
N SER A 279 -10.35 -15.59 8.25
CA SER A 279 -10.49 -14.73 9.43
C SER A 279 -11.50 -13.60 9.21
N LYS A 280 -11.53 -13.02 8.00
CA LYS A 280 -12.56 -12.03 7.63
C LYS A 280 -13.94 -12.66 7.57
N HIS A 281 -14.07 -13.84 6.96
CA HIS A 281 -15.36 -14.55 6.85
C HIS A 281 -15.92 -14.98 8.21
N LYS A 282 -15.06 -15.43 9.14
CA LYS A 282 -15.48 -15.72 10.52
C LYS A 282 -15.95 -14.47 11.26
N LYS A 283 -15.28 -13.33 11.07
CA LYS A 283 -15.70 -12.06 11.69
C LYS A 283 -17.03 -11.57 11.14
N SER A 284 -17.25 -11.60 9.82
CA SER A 284 -18.54 -11.21 9.23
C SER A 284 -19.67 -12.09 9.74
N PHE A 285 -19.47 -13.41 9.81
CA PHE A 285 -20.48 -14.34 10.33
C PHE A 285 -20.79 -14.10 11.82
N THR A 286 -19.78 -13.81 12.64
CA THR A 286 -19.96 -13.53 14.07
C THR A 286 -20.63 -12.17 14.31
N SER A 287 -20.32 -11.16 13.50
CA SER A 287 -20.98 -9.84 13.56
C SER A 287 -22.43 -9.89 13.11
N THR A 288 -22.78 -10.67 12.09
CA THR A 288 -24.17 -10.91 11.68
C THR A 288 -24.96 -11.56 12.81
N ASN A 289 -24.42 -12.63 13.41
CA ASN A 289 -25.08 -13.28 14.54
C ASN A 289 -25.24 -12.34 15.75
N HIS A 290 -24.26 -11.49 16.08
CA HIS A 290 -24.39 -10.51 17.16
C HIS A 290 -25.45 -9.43 16.88
N ILE A 291 -25.56 -8.96 15.63
CA ILE A 291 -26.62 -8.01 15.23
C ILE A 291 -28.00 -8.68 15.33
N ASP A 292 -28.12 -9.95 14.92
CA ASP A 292 -29.35 -10.72 15.05
C ASP A 292 -29.72 -10.95 16.53
N TYR A 293 -28.74 -11.19 17.41
CA TYR A 293 -28.96 -11.30 18.86
C TYR A 293 -29.34 -9.97 19.53
N GLU A 294 -28.73 -8.84 19.15
CA GLU A 294 -29.14 -7.52 19.68
C GLU A 294 -30.51 -7.08 19.16
N GLN A 295 -30.84 -7.36 17.90
CA GLN A 295 -32.17 -7.09 17.34
C GLN A 295 -33.25 -7.98 17.98
N GLN A 296 -32.98 -9.27 18.21
CA GLN A 296 -33.90 -10.15 18.95
C GLN A 296 -34.07 -9.71 20.41
N ASN A 297 -33.01 -9.28 21.10
CA ASN A 297 -33.14 -8.79 22.48
C ASN A 297 -33.94 -7.48 22.56
N HIS A 298 -33.75 -6.53 21.65
CA HIS A 298 -34.54 -5.29 21.62
C HIS A 298 -36.03 -5.57 21.33
N GLN A 299 -36.33 -6.51 20.43
CA GLN A 299 -37.71 -6.87 20.09
C GLN A 299 -38.39 -7.66 21.23
N SER A 300 -37.66 -8.51 21.94
CA SER A 300 -38.13 -9.22 23.15
C SER A 300 -38.42 -8.26 24.29
N THR A 301 -37.53 -7.28 24.51
CA THR A 301 -37.65 -6.29 25.59
C THR A 301 -38.88 -5.41 25.37
N ASN A 302 -39.11 -4.94 24.14
CA ASN A 302 -40.29 -4.13 23.81
C ASN A 302 -41.61 -4.92 23.97
N LEU A 303 -41.64 -6.21 23.57
CA LEU A 303 -42.82 -7.06 23.77
C LEU A 303 -43.17 -7.26 25.26
N SER A 304 -42.16 -7.39 26.13
CA SER A 304 -42.37 -7.51 27.57
C SER A 304 -42.85 -6.21 28.24
N PHE A 305 -42.43 -5.04 27.74
CA PHE A 305 -42.93 -3.74 28.21
C PHE A 305 -44.40 -3.53 27.82
N ASP A 306 -44.77 -3.83 26.57
CA ASP A 306 -46.16 -3.73 26.10
C ASP A 306 -47.09 -4.69 26.88
N THR A 307 -46.63 -5.90 27.20
CA THR A 307 -47.44 -6.87 27.95
C THR A 307 -47.65 -6.44 29.41
N GLN A 308 -46.67 -5.79 30.05
CA GLN A 308 -46.80 -5.24 31.40
C GLN A 308 -47.69 -4.00 31.45
N GLU A 309 -47.66 -3.14 30.43
CA GLU A 309 -48.50 -1.94 30.33
C GLU A 309 -49.97 -2.29 30.05
N ILE A 310 -50.24 -3.33 29.26
CA ILE A 310 -51.60 -3.85 29.04
C ILE A 310 -52.18 -4.50 30.31
N ALA A 311 -51.37 -5.26 31.06
CA ALA A 311 -51.82 -5.88 32.31
C ALA A 311 -52.16 -4.83 33.39
N THR A 312 -51.37 -3.75 33.50
CA THR A 312 -51.62 -2.67 34.48
C THR A 312 -52.78 -1.75 34.11
N ASN A 313 -53.12 -1.63 32.82
CA ASN A 313 -54.31 -0.90 32.38
C ASN A 313 -55.60 -1.73 32.53
N SER A 314 -55.54 -3.05 32.31
CA SER A 314 -56.69 -3.95 32.52
C SER A 314 -57.12 -4.02 33.99
N GLU A 315 -56.18 -3.93 34.94
CA GLU A 315 -56.51 -3.93 36.38
C GLU A 315 -57.19 -2.63 36.84
N LYS A 316 -56.91 -1.50 36.16
CA LYS A 316 -57.50 -0.19 36.46
C LYS A 316 -58.92 -0.01 35.93
N GLU A 317 -59.30 -0.73 34.87
CA GLU A 317 -60.66 -0.68 34.33
C GLU A 317 -61.66 -1.55 35.10
N THR A 318 -61.20 -2.57 35.83
CA THR A 318 -62.07 -3.42 36.68
C THR A 318 -62.41 -2.83 38.06
N LEU A 319 -61.84 -1.68 38.42
CA LEU A 319 -62.01 -1.00 39.73
C LEU A 319 -62.83 0.31 39.65
N LYS A 320 -63.52 0.56 38.54
CA LYS A 320 -64.53 1.63 38.39
C LYS A 320 -65.90 1.03 38.12
#